data_AF-A0A511IZY3-F1
#
_entry.id   AF-A0A511IZY3-F1
#
_cell.length_a   1.000
_cell.length_b   1.000
_cell.length_c   1.000
_cell.angle_alpha   90.00
_cell.angle_beta   90.00
_cell.angle_gamma   90.00
#
_symmetry.space_group_name_H-M   'P 1'
#
loop_
_entity.id
_entity.type
_entity.pdbx_description
1 polymer ?
#
loop_
_entity_poly.entity_id
_entity_poly.type
_entity_poly.pdbx_seq_one_letter_code
_entity_poly.pdbx_strand_id
1 'polypeptide(L)'
;MIFVTNIIRSPYLKEATENKEVVIIDDLTADTLKDGEQLTATHVLYYEEAQENEVGREDDLTNKDQTVTFKTPKQPEQPKKSEEKQLEKKEIPKTVSQELPKTGSAQNTLVVLVGFLFIAFVGFVWFAQSKKR
;
A
#
# COMPACT_ATOMS: atom_id res chain seq x y z
N MET A 1 -7.78 14.25 16.75
CA MET A 1 -6.89 15.35 16.34
C MET A 1 -5.58 15.11 17.05
N ILE A 2 -4.51 14.91 16.29
CA ILE A 2 -3.16 14.63 16.77
C ILE A 2 -2.34 15.92 16.58
N PHE A 3 -1.43 16.20 17.51
CA PHE A 3 -0.55 17.36 17.45
C PHE A 3 0.89 16.89 17.43
N VAL A 4 1.71 17.52 16.59
CA VAL A 4 3.15 17.31 16.58
C VAL A 4 3.80 18.65 16.87
N THR A 5 4.65 18.67 17.88
CA THR A 5 5.40 19.88 18.27
C THR A 5 6.87 19.64 18.08
N ASN A 6 7.48 20.47 17.24
CA ASN A 6 8.91 20.48 17.03
C ASN A 6 9.53 21.68 17.75
N ILE A 7 10.57 21.43 18.54
CA ILE A 7 11.36 22.49 19.15
C ILE A 7 12.70 22.57 18.42
N ILE A 8 12.91 23.67 17.72
CA ILE A 8 14.13 23.90 16.94
C ILE A 8 15.09 24.76 17.73
N ARG A 9 16.32 24.28 17.82
CA ARG A 9 17.44 24.96 18.47
C ARG A 9 18.52 25.10 17.43
N SER A 10 18.92 26.33 17.11
CA SER A 10 19.97 26.55 16.13
C SER A 10 20.75 27.82 16.40
N PRO A 11 22.06 27.73 16.70
CA PRO A 11 22.90 28.91 16.86
C PRO A 11 23.01 29.73 15.58
N TYR A 12 22.77 29.11 14.40
CA TYR A 12 22.76 29.78 13.09
C TYR A 12 21.58 30.74 12.89
N LEU A 13 20.56 30.69 13.75
CA LEU A 13 19.49 31.69 13.79
C LEU A 13 20.01 33.04 14.30
N LYS A 14 21.01 33.06 15.19
CA LYS A 14 21.56 34.32 15.73
C LYS A 14 22.23 35.19 14.67
N GLU A 15 22.81 34.56 13.66
CA GLU A 15 23.50 35.22 12.55
C GLU A 15 22.55 35.50 11.37
N ALA A 16 21.25 35.23 11.49
CA ALA A 16 20.30 35.47 10.43
C ALA A 16 19.89 36.95 10.38
N THR A 17 20.58 37.73 9.53
CA THR A 17 20.17 39.09 9.14
C THR A 17 19.14 39.13 8.01
N GLU A 18 18.74 37.97 7.49
CA GLU A 18 17.85 37.79 6.35
C GLU A 18 16.83 36.66 6.62
N ASN A 19 15.67 36.70 5.96
CA ASN A 19 14.63 35.67 6.06
C ASN A 19 15.20 34.29 5.67
N LYS A 20 15.46 33.44 6.66
CA LYS A 20 15.87 32.04 6.43
C LYS A 20 14.65 31.14 6.50
N GLU A 21 14.45 30.33 5.47
CA GLU A 21 13.47 29.25 5.49
C GLU A 21 14.05 28.04 6.23
N VAL A 22 13.26 27.46 7.13
CA VAL A 22 13.60 26.23 7.85
C VAL A 22 12.58 25.18 7.47
N VAL A 23 13.05 24.09 6.85
CA VAL A 23 12.19 22.94 6.49
C VAL A 23 12.34 21.88 7.56
N ILE A 24 11.21 21.43 8.10
CA ILE A 24 11.12 20.41 9.14
C ILE A 24 10.44 19.20 8.51
N ILE A 25 11.07 18.04 8.65
CA ILE A 25 10.54 16.78 8.13
C ILE A 25 10.25 15.91 9.35
N ASP A 26 8.96 15.60 9.55
CA ASP A 26 8.51 14.70 10.61
C ASP A 26 8.47 13.27 10.09
N ASP A 27 9.28 12.40 10.69
CA ASP A 27 9.25 10.96 10.42
C ASP A 27 8.08 10.30 11.17
N LEU A 28 6.86 10.45 10.63
CA LEU A 28 5.66 9.81 11.17
C LEU A 28 5.60 8.33 10.76
N THR A 29 5.30 7.46 11.72
CA THR A 29 5.10 6.03 11.44
C THR A 29 3.86 5.79 10.56
N ALA A 30 3.84 4.67 9.83
CA ALA A 30 2.62 4.24 9.14
C ALA A 30 1.46 4.07 10.15
N ASP A 31 0.23 4.25 9.68
CA ASP A 31 -1.00 4.13 10.48
C ASP A 31 -1.09 5.07 11.70
N THR A 32 -0.33 6.17 11.70
CA THR A 32 -0.42 7.22 12.74
C THR A 32 -1.79 7.89 12.78
N LEU A 33 -2.44 8.06 11.61
CA LEU A 33 -3.76 8.70 11.50
C LEU A 33 -4.80 7.73 10.94
N LYS A 34 -5.97 7.72 11.56
CA LYS A 34 -7.17 7.01 11.08
C LYS A 34 -8.02 7.89 10.17
N ASP A 35 -8.97 7.29 9.46
CA ASP A 35 -9.88 8.03 8.59
C ASP A 35 -10.59 9.18 9.34
N GLY A 36 -10.54 10.37 8.77
CA GLY A 36 -11.12 11.57 9.34
C GLY A 36 -10.30 12.23 10.44
N GLU A 37 -9.18 11.65 10.86
CA GLU A 37 -8.28 12.31 11.81
C GLU A 37 -7.47 13.42 11.15
N GLN A 38 -7.14 14.41 11.97
CA GLN A 38 -6.36 15.59 11.60
C GLN A 38 -5.04 15.58 12.37
N LEU A 39 -3.99 16.06 11.72
CA LEU A 39 -2.70 16.36 12.31
C LEU A 39 -2.34 17.82 12.03
N THR A 40 -1.98 18.56 13.08
CA THR A 40 -1.52 19.94 12.98
C THR A 40 -0.09 20.04 13.48
N ALA A 41 0.80 20.63 12.69
CA ALA A 41 2.19 20.85 13.04
C ALA A 41 2.35 22.18 13.81
N THR A 42 3.14 22.16 14.88
CA THR A 42 3.46 23.32 15.72
C THR A 42 4.96 23.43 15.94
N HIS A 43 5.47 24.66 16.04
CA HIS A 43 6.91 24.92 16.05
C HIS A 43 7.26 26.01 17.06
N VAL A 44 8.36 25.81 17.79
CA VAL A 44 8.97 26.86 18.61
C VAL A 44 10.46 26.94 18.27
N LEU A 45 10.93 28.14 17.95
CA LEU A 45 12.29 28.42 17.50
C LEU A 45 13.06 29.13 18.61
N TYR A 46 14.24 28.63 18.94
CA TYR A 46 15.16 29.27 19.88
C TYR A 46 16.53 29.49 19.25
N TYR A 47 17.17 30.61 19.59
CA TYR A 47 18.56 30.89 19.20
C TYR A 47 19.55 29.90 19.80
N GLU A 48 19.20 29.31 20.94
CA GLU A 48 20.11 28.55 21.79
C GLU A 48 19.44 27.28 22.28
N GLU A 49 20.26 26.27 22.61
CA GLU A 49 19.76 25.03 23.17
C GLU A 49 19.16 25.18 24.57
N ALA A 50 19.61 26.19 25.33
CA ALA A 50 19.08 26.52 26.65
C ALA A 50 17.65 27.07 26.62
N GLN A 51 17.10 27.38 25.43
CA GLN A 51 15.73 27.88 25.23
C GLN A 51 15.41 29.19 25.98
N GLU A 52 16.43 30.01 26.25
CA GLU A 52 16.25 31.28 26.98
C GLU A 52 15.72 32.40 26.07
N ASN A 53 16.03 32.33 24.77
CA ASN A 53 15.71 33.37 23.79
C ASN A 53 14.87 32.80 22.64
N GLU A 54 13.55 32.97 22.72
CA GLU A 54 12.58 32.58 21.69
C GLU A 54 12.65 33.53 20.48
N VAL A 55 12.73 32.95 19.29
CA VAL A 55 12.84 33.67 18.00
C VAL A 55 11.47 33.76 17.32
N GLY A 56 10.65 32.74 17.48
CA GLY A 56 9.35 32.63 16.83
C GLY A 56 8.61 31.38 17.28
N ARG A 57 7.29 31.44 17.15
CA ARG A 57 6.36 30.40 17.60
C ARG A 57 5.18 30.35 16.66
N GLU A 58 4.83 29.13 16.29
CA GLU A 58 3.59 28.80 15.59
C GLU A 58 2.93 27.67 16.37
N ASP A 59 1.96 28.00 17.20
CA ASP A 59 1.17 27.06 18.01
C ASP A 59 -0.35 27.20 17.79
N ASP A 60 -0.77 27.87 16.70
CA ASP A 60 -2.17 27.94 16.31
C ASP A 60 -2.67 26.59 15.77
N LEU A 61 -3.38 25.88 16.63
CA LEU A 61 -3.98 24.58 16.32
C LEU A 61 -5.11 24.66 15.28
N THR A 62 -5.58 25.87 14.94
CA THR A 62 -6.62 26.10 13.94
C THR A 62 -6.06 26.40 12.56
N ASN A 63 -4.74 26.61 12.45
CA ASN A 63 -4.04 26.91 11.20
C ASN A 63 -4.21 25.79 10.18
N LYS A 64 -4.97 26.07 9.11
CA LYS A 64 -5.27 25.09 8.06
C LYS A 64 -4.09 24.83 7.12
N ASP A 65 -3.17 25.78 6.99
CA ASP A 65 -1.97 25.61 6.16
C ASP A 65 -0.98 24.62 6.81
N GLN A 66 -1.03 24.48 8.14
CA GLN A 66 -0.25 23.53 8.93
C GLN A 66 -1.05 22.30 9.36
N THR A 67 -2.27 22.11 8.84
CA THR A 67 -3.14 20.98 9.21
C THR A 67 -3.40 20.06 8.02
N VAL A 68 -3.11 18.78 8.18
CA VAL A 68 -3.49 17.72 7.23
C VAL A 68 -4.64 16.89 7.78
N THR A 69 -5.56 16.47 6.90
CA THR A 69 -6.63 15.53 7.24
C THR A 69 -6.41 14.23 6.50
N PHE A 70 -6.36 13.12 7.23
CA PHE A 70 -6.28 11.81 6.59
C PHE A 70 -7.65 11.39 6.07
N LYS A 71 -7.67 10.93 4.82
CA LYS A 71 -8.87 10.40 4.15
C LYS A 71 -8.53 9.05 3.57
N THR A 72 -9.20 8.02 4.06
CA THR A 72 -9.12 6.71 3.44
C THR A 72 -9.75 6.79 2.04
N PRO A 73 -9.02 6.39 0.99
CA PRO A 73 -9.58 6.38 -0.35
C PRO A 73 -10.77 5.43 -0.38
N LYS A 74 -11.87 5.87 -1.00
CA LYS A 74 -13.02 4.98 -1.23
C LYS A 74 -12.57 3.87 -2.16
N GLN A 75 -12.67 2.63 -1.70
CA GLN A 75 -12.53 1.49 -2.59
C GLN A 75 -13.63 1.60 -3.65
N PRO A 76 -13.31 1.50 -4.95
CA PRO A 76 -14.34 1.45 -5.98
C PRO A 76 -15.29 0.31 -5.65
N GLU A 77 -16.59 0.60 -5.61
CA GLU A 77 -17.61 -0.44 -5.45
C GLU A 77 -17.39 -1.44 -6.58
N GLN A 78 -16.97 -2.67 -6.24
CA GLN A 78 -17.09 -3.76 -7.18
C GLN A 78 -18.57 -3.86 -7.53
N PRO A 79 -18.93 -3.95 -8.83
CA PRO A 79 -20.33 -4.01 -9.23
C PRO A 79 -21.01 -5.12 -8.44
N LYS A 80 -22.01 -4.74 -7.64
CA LYS A 80 -22.83 -5.65 -6.85
C LYS A 80 -23.39 -6.67 -7.84
N LYS A 81 -22.89 -7.91 -7.80
CA LYS A 81 -23.50 -9.02 -8.51
C LYS A 81 -24.90 -9.14 -7.94
N SER A 82 -25.90 -8.73 -8.72
CA SER A 82 -27.32 -8.79 -8.40
C SER A 82 -27.64 -10.17 -7.83
N GLU A 83 -28.03 -10.23 -6.55
CA GLU A 83 -28.74 -11.38 -5.99
C GLU A 83 -30.17 -11.33 -6.53
N GLU A 84 -30.33 -11.75 -7.78
CA GLU A 84 -31.63 -11.96 -8.37
C GLU A 84 -32.14 -13.35 -7.96
N LYS A 85 -33.25 -13.31 -7.24
CA LYS A 85 -34.03 -14.44 -6.74
C LYS A 85 -34.15 -15.54 -7.79
N GLN A 86 -33.81 -16.75 -7.38
CA GLN A 86 -34.22 -17.98 -8.04
C GLN A 86 -35.76 -18.04 -8.07
N LEU A 87 -36.37 -17.92 -9.26
CA LEU A 87 -37.58 -18.66 -9.62
C LEU A 87 -37.78 -18.69 -11.15
N GLU A 88 -37.75 -19.90 -11.70
CA GLU A 88 -38.43 -20.38 -12.91
C GLU A 88 -38.13 -19.83 -14.34
N LYS A 89 -37.37 -20.65 -15.08
CA LYS A 89 -37.73 -21.27 -16.38
C LYS A 89 -37.90 -20.37 -17.62
N LYS A 90 -36.83 -20.26 -18.43
CA LYS A 90 -36.74 -20.78 -19.83
C LYS A 90 -35.43 -20.40 -20.55
N GLU A 91 -34.81 -21.41 -21.14
CA GLU A 91 -34.03 -21.42 -22.41
C GLU A 91 -32.61 -20.76 -22.46
N ILE A 92 -31.63 -21.58 -22.88
CA ILE A 92 -30.17 -21.37 -23.08
C ILE A 92 -29.98 -20.77 -24.51
N PRO A 93 -29.04 -19.83 -24.84
CA PRO A 93 -27.59 -20.10 -24.87
C PRO A 93 -26.55 -18.96 -24.65
N LYS A 94 -25.54 -19.30 -23.83
CA LYS A 94 -24.07 -19.16 -24.01
C LYS A 94 -23.33 -17.79 -23.96
N THR A 95 -22.32 -17.77 -23.06
CA THR A 95 -20.94 -17.16 -23.15
C THR A 95 -20.79 -15.62 -23.04
N VAL A 96 -19.79 -15.00 -22.36
CA VAL A 96 -18.47 -15.40 -21.81
C VAL A 96 -18.15 -14.51 -20.59
N SER A 97 -17.76 -15.11 -19.46
CA SER A 97 -16.99 -14.43 -18.41
C SER A 97 -15.50 -14.50 -18.79
N GLN A 98 -14.85 -13.36 -18.98
CA GLN A 98 -13.38 -13.31 -19.06
C GLN A 98 -12.82 -13.16 -17.64
N GLU A 99 -12.69 -14.27 -16.92
CA GLU A 99 -11.79 -14.34 -15.77
C GLU A 99 -10.35 -14.57 -16.28
N LEU A 100 -9.39 -13.90 -15.63
CA LEU A 100 -7.95 -14.14 -15.78
C LEU A 100 -7.63 -15.65 -15.76
N PRO A 101 -6.60 -16.12 -16.51
CA PRO A 101 -6.33 -17.54 -16.62
C PRO A 101 -5.99 -18.11 -15.23
N LYS A 102 -6.91 -18.90 -14.67
CA LYS A 102 -6.63 -19.76 -13.52
C LYS A 102 -5.66 -20.85 -13.97
N THR A 103 -4.37 -20.67 -13.69
CA THR A 103 -3.35 -21.70 -13.85
C THR A 103 -3.56 -22.78 -12.79
N GLY A 104 -4.40 -23.76 -13.13
CA GLY A 104 -4.72 -24.88 -12.26
C GLY A 104 -5.97 -25.66 -12.68
N SER A 105 -6.19 -25.82 -13.99
CA SER A 105 -7.29 -26.67 -14.47
C SER A 105 -6.87 -28.15 -14.43
N ALA A 106 -7.80 -29.03 -14.03
CA ALA A 106 -7.57 -30.47 -13.96
C ALA A 106 -7.14 -31.07 -15.32
N GLN A 107 -7.50 -30.44 -16.44
CA GLN A 107 -7.05 -30.85 -17.78
C GLN A 107 -5.54 -30.61 -17.98
N ASN A 108 -5.01 -29.47 -17.53
CA ASN A 108 -3.58 -29.19 -17.61
C ASN A 108 -2.78 -30.16 -16.73
N THR A 109 -3.29 -30.49 -15.54
CA THR A 109 -2.69 -31.50 -14.66
C THR A 109 -2.69 -32.90 -15.30
N LEU A 110 -3.78 -33.28 -15.98
CA LEU A 110 -3.89 -34.58 -16.65
C LEU A 110 -2.92 -34.69 -17.84
N VAL A 111 -2.77 -33.62 -18.64
CA VAL A 111 -1.80 -33.59 -19.75
C VAL A 111 -0.36 -33.71 -19.25
N VAL A 112 0.00 -33.02 -18.15
CA VAL A 112 1.34 -33.13 -17.55
C VAL A 112 1.61 -34.54 -17.01
N LEU A 113 0.62 -35.16 -16.36
CA LEU A 113 0.72 -36.54 -15.86
C LEU A 113 0.92 -37.55 -17.00
N VAL A 114 0.16 -37.41 -18.09
CA VAL A 114 0.32 -38.26 -19.27
C VAL A 114 1.70 -38.07 -19.90
N GLY A 115 2.18 -36.82 -20.02
CA GLY A 115 3.52 -36.52 -20.51
C GLY A 115 4.63 -37.19 -19.70
N PHE A 116 4.53 -37.17 -18.36
CA PHE A 116 5.50 -37.82 -17.48
C PHE A 116 5.55 -39.35 -17.68
N LEU A 117 4.39 -39.98 -17.86
CA LEU A 117 4.30 -41.43 -18.11
C LEU A 117 4.97 -41.82 -19.44
N PHE A 118 4.82 -41.02 -20.49
CA PHE A 118 5.50 -41.28 -21.77
C PHE A 118 7.02 -41.18 -21.65
N ILE A 119 7.54 -40.17 -20.94
CA ILE A 119 8.98 -40.01 -20.71
C ILE A 119 9.53 -41.20 -19.91
N ALA A 120 8.83 -41.63 -18.85
CA ALA A 120 9.21 -42.78 -18.06
C ALA A 120 9.22 -44.08 -18.89
N PHE A 121 8.23 -44.27 -19.77
CA PHE A 121 8.15 -45.43 -20.65
C PHE A 121 9.31 -45.48 -21.65
N VAL A 122 9.63 -44.35 -22.29
CA VAL A 122 10.79 -44.25 -23.20
C VAL A 122 12.11 -44.51 -22.46
N GLY A 123 12.28 -43.92 -21.28
CA GLY A 123 13.44 -44.17 -20.43
C GLY A 123 13.57 -45.64 -20.02
N PHE A 124 12.45 -46.30 -19.68
CA PHE A 124 12.42 -47.72 -19.34
C PHE A 124 12.78 -48.61 -20.53
N VAL A 125 12.24 -48.34 -21.73
CA VAL A 125 12.58 -49.08 -22.95
C VAL A 125 14.06 -48.89 -23.28
N TRP A 126 14.59 -47.67 -23.18
CA TRP A 126 16.01 -47.40 -23.43
C TRP A 126 16.92 -48.11 -22.43
N PHE A 127 16.59 -48.07 -21.13
CA PHE A 127 17.32 -48.79 -20.08
C PHE A 127 17.27 -50.32 -20.27
N ALA A 128 16.12 -50.86 -20.68
CA ALA A 128 15.98 -52.27 -20.98
C ALA A 128 16.78 -52.70 -22.22
N GLN A 129 16.92 -51.82 -23.23
CA GLN A 129 17.80 -52.07 -24.39
C GLN A 129 19.28 -51.93 -24.05
N SER A 130 19.67 -50.95 -23.20
CA SER A 130 21.07 -50.77 -22.80
C SER A 130 21.59 -51.91 -21.94
N LYS A 131 20.72 -52.64 -21.23
CA LYS A 131 21.08 -53.84 -20.47
C LYS A 131 21.18 -55.11 -21.33
N LYS A 132 20.67 -55.07 -22.57
CA LYS A 132 20.75 -56.19 -23.54
C LYS A 132 21.90 -56.06 -24.54
N ARG A 133 22.58 -54.91 -24.58
CA ARG A 133 23.87 -54.72 -25.26
C ARG A 133 25.00 -54.91 -24.28
#